data_AF-A0A081BLT6-F1
#
_entry.id   AF-A0A081BLT6-F1
#
_cell.length_a   1.000
_cell.length_b   1.000
_cell.length_c   1.000
_cell.angle_alpha   90.00
_cell.angle_beta   90.00
_cell.angle_gamma   90.00
#
_symmetry.space_group_name_H-M   'P 1'
#
loop_
_entity.id
_entity.type
_entity.pdbx_description
1 polymer ?
#
loop_
_entity_poly.entity_id
_entity_poly.type
_entity_poly.pdbx_seq_one_letter_code
_entity_poly.pdbx_strand_id
1 'polypeptide(L)'
;MFEDIRPELKKLKTEPKDLRKFGITMAVAFGVLSALAWFRHSGIFPYTFGLAGAFLVIGLVQPMILRQFYIGWMGFAFVLGTIMTRVILTVLFFTGMTAIGMIMKIKHPDMLDEKYEPEAKTYWKRREPHKDVKRHLEQQF
;
A
#
# COMPACT_ATOMS: atom_id res chain seq x y z
N MET A 1 -16.84 -0.47 7.84
CA MET A 1 -15.55 -0.93 7.26
C MET A 1 -14.96 -2.14 8.01
N PHE A 2 -14.85 -2.12 9.36
CA PHE A 2 -14.34 -3.30 10.12
C PHE A 2 -15.34 -4.48 10.26
N GLU A 3 -16.61 -4.28 9.91
CA GLU A 3 -17.64 -5.34 9.93
C GLU A 3 -17.55 -6.29 8.72
N ASP A 4 -17.02 -5.82 7.60
CA ASP A 4 -16.90 -6.61 6.36
C ASP A 4 -15.73 -7.62 6.41
N ILE A 5 -14.79 -7.39 7.33
CA ILE A 5 -13.56 -8.18 7.47
C ILE A 5 -13.83 -9.50 8.22
N ARG A 6 -14.74 -9.47 9.21
CA ARG A 6 -15.07 -10.64 10.04
C ARG A 6 -15.62 -11.84 9.23
N PRO A 7 -16.52 -11.67 8.25
CA PRO A 7 -16.97 -12.78 7.41
C PRO A 7 -15.88 -13.28 6.46
N GLU A 8 -14.99 -12.42 5.94
CA GLU A 8 -13.84 -12.88 5.12
C GLU A 8 -12.83 -13.69 5.94
N LEU A 9 -12.54 -13.27 7.17
CA LEU A 9 -11.68 -14.03 8.08
C LEU A 9 -12.29 -15.39 8.46
N LYS A 10 -13.62 -15.48 8.57
CA LYS A 10 -14.34 -16.76 8.73
C LYS A 10 -14.32 -17.62 7.46
N LYS A 11 -14.14 -17.01 6.29
CA LYS A 11 -14.06 -17.69 4.99
C LYS A 11 -12.67 -18.18 4.65
N LEU A 12 -11.64 -17.70 5.36
CA LEU A 12 -10.30 -18.26 5.29
C LEU A 12 -10.36 -19.72 5.75
N LYS A 13 -10.12 -20.62 4.80
CA LYS A 13 -10.01 -22.05 5.04
C LYS A 13 -8.86 -22.29 6.02
N THR A 14 -9.17 -22.43 7.30
CA THR A 14 -8.24 -22.99 8.28
C THR A 14 -8.16 -24.50 8.08
N GLU A 15 -7.85 -24.94 6.86
CA GLU A 15 -7.60 -26.35 6.59
C GLU A 15 -6.24 -26.74 7.19
N PRO A 16 -6.10 -27.94 7.75
CA PRO A 16 -4.84 -28.44 8.30
C PRO A 16 -3.66 -28.35 7.30
N LYS A 17 -3.97 -28.36 5.99
CA LYS A 17 -3.01 -28.23 4.89
C LYS A 17 -2.39 -26.82 4.80
N ASP A 18 -3.17 -25.78 5.06
CA ASP A 18 -2.69 -24.39 5.03
C ASP A 18 -1.88 -24.06 6.27
N LEU A 19 -2.22 -24.66 7.42
CA LEU A 19 -1.39 -24.61 8.63
C LEU A 19 -0.01 -25.25 8.42
N ARG A 20 0.04 -26.41 7.74
CA ARG A 20 1.31 -27.09 7.39
C ARG A 20 2.14 -26.26 6.42
N LYS A 21 1.54 -25.68 5.38
CA LYS A 21 2.23 -24.78 4.46
C LYS A 21 2.82 -23.57 5.19
N PHE A 22 2.04 -22.93 6.07
CA PHE A 22 2.50 -21.80 6.86
C PHE A 22 3.69 -22.17 7.76
N GLY A 23 3.62 -23.33 8.45
CA GLY A 23 4.73 -23.86 9.24
C GLY A 23 5.99 -24.11 8.40
N ILE A 24 5.86 -24.67 7.21
CA ILE A 24 6.98 -24.90 6.28
C ILE A 24 7.57 -23.58 5.79
N THR A 25 6.75 -22.60 5.39
CA THR A 25 7.24 -21.30 4.91
C THR A 25 8.01 -20.56 6.01
N MET A 26 7.50 -20.58 7.25
CA MET A 26 8.22 -20.00 8.38
C MET A 26 9.52 -20.76 8.70
N ALA A 27 9.51 -22.10 8.66
CA ALA A 27 10.72 -22.90 8.85
C ALA A 27 11.81 -22.57 7.80
N VAL A 28 11.41 -22.39 6.54
CA VAL A 28 12.33 -21.98 5.47
C VAL A 28 12.84 -20.57 5.69
N ALA A 29 11.97 -19.60 6.01
CA ALA A 29 12.37 -18.21 6.24
C ALA A 29 13.38 -18.08 7.40
N PHE A 30 13.10 -18.71 8.55
CA PHE A 30 14.02 -18.74 9.68
C PHE A 30 15.29 -19.56 9.39
N GLY A 31 15.21 -20.62 8.58
CA GLY A 31 16.37 -21.38 8.13
C GLY A 31 17.32 -20.53 7.28
N VAL A 32 16.79 -19.74 6.35
CA VAL A 32 17.59 -18.82 5.52
C VAL A 32 18.20 -17.70 6.37
N LEU A 33 17.45 -17.11 7.30
CA LEU A 33 17.99 -16.12 8.24
C LEU A 33 19.10 -16.71 9.13
N SER A 34 18.97 -17.96 9.55
CA SER A 34 19.98 -18.66 10.34
C SER A 34 21.24 -18.94 9.52
N ALA A 35 21.09 -19.33 8.24
CA ALA A 35 22.21 -19.50 7.32
C ALA A 35 22.92 -18.16 7.05
N LEU A 36 22.18 -17.07 6.85
CA LEU A 36 22.76 -15.72 6.69
C LEU A 36 23.48 -15.24 7.96
N ALA A 37 22.93 -15.52 9.13
CA ALA A 37 23.59 -15.23 10.41
C ALA A 37 24.89 -16.04 10.58
N TRP A 38 24.93 -17.27 10.05
CA TRP A 38 26.13 -18.11 9.96
C TRP A 38 27.22 -17.52 9.10
N PHE A 39 26.86 -17.03 7.92
CA PHE A 39 27.81 -16.35 7.04
C PHE A 39 28.35 -15.03 7.62
N ARG A 40 27.65 -14.41 8.58
CA ARG A 40 28.05 -13.11 9.17
C ARG A 40 28.99 -13.23 10.37
N HIS A 41 29.26 -14.43 10.90
CA HIS A 41 30.18 -14.67 12.04
C HIS A 41 29.95 -13.72 13.24
N SER A 42 28.68 -13.41 13.53
CA SER A 42 28.32 -12.57 14.67
C SER A 42 28.12 -13.46 15.90
N GLY A 43 28.77 -13.15 17.03
CA GLY A 43 28.77 -13.95 18.28
C GLY A 43 27.41 -14.19 18.98
N ILE A 44 26.30 -13.86 18.31
CA ILE A 44 24.89 -14.11 18.70
C ILE A 44 24.40 -15.52 18.28
N PHE A 45 25.26 -16.23 17.57
CA PHE A 45 25.07 -17.53 16.95
C PHE A 45 24.39 -18.65 17.76
N PRO A 46 24.70 -18.90 19.05
CA PRO A 46 24.06 -20.00 19.78
C PRO A 46 22.60 -19.69 20.16
N TYR A 47 22.25 -18.42 20.40
CA TYR A 47 20.89 -18.02 20.76
C TYR A 47 19.94 -18.08 19.57
N THR A 48 20.40 -17.70 18.38
CA THR A 48 19.59 -17.76 17.15
C THR A 48 19.37 -19.19 16.66
N PHE A 49 20.36 -20.08 16.83
CA PHE A 49 20.23 -21.49 16.45
C PHE A 49 19.30 -22.26 17.40
N GLY A 50 19.38 -22.00 18.71
CA GLY A 50 18.46 -22.57 19.71
C GLY A 50 17.02 -22.09 19.51
N LEU A 51 16.83 -20.80 19.18
CA LEU A 51 15.52 -20.24 18.88
C LEU A 51 14.95 -20.78 17.56
N ALA A 52 15.77 -20.95 16.53
CA ALA A 52 15.38 -21.55 15.25
C ALA A 52 14.99 -23.03 15.40
N GLY A 53 15.76 -23.81 16.15
CA GLY A 53 15.45 -25.21 16.48
C GLY A 53 14.20 -25.35 17.33
N ALA A 54 14.03 -24.50 18.35
CA ALA A 54 12.82 -24.47 19.17
C ALA A 54 11.58 -24.10 18.35
N PHE A 55 11.68 -23.12 17.44
CA PHE A 55 10.58 -22.77 16.53
C PHE A 55 10.27 -23.88 15.53
N LEU A 56 11.27 -24.62 15.05
CA LEU A 56 11.08 -25.74 14.13
C LEU A 56 10.39 -26.92 14.84
N VAL A 57 10.79 -27.22 16.08
CA VAL A 57 10.16 -28.27 16.91
C VAL A 57 8.75 -27.87 17.36
N ILE A 58 8.52 -26.62 17.77
CA ILE A 58 7.18 -26.11 18.10
C ILE A 58 6.28 -26.07 16.86
N GLY A 59 6.84 -25.73 15.70
CA GLY A 59 6.14 -25.75 14.41
C GLY A 59 5.74 -27.16 13.93
N LEU A 60 6.45 -28.21 14.39
CA LEU A 60 6.21 -29.58 13.98
C LEU A 60 5.35 -30.38 14.98
N VAL A 61 5.41 -30.09 16.28
CA VAL A 61 4.87 -30.97 17.33
C VAL A 61 3.51 -30.50 17.91
N GLN A 62 3.15 -29.22 17.81
CA GLN A 62 1.88 -28.70 18.38
C GLN A 62 1.08 -27.83 17.38
N PRO A 63 0.31 -28.45 16.46
CA PRO A 63 -0.54 -27.73 15.49
C PRO A 63 -1.64 -26.88 16.15
N MET A 64 -1.95 -27.11 17.43
CA MET A 64 -2.98 -26.35 18.16
C MET A 64 -2.54 -24.93 18.53
N ILE A 65 -1.27 -24.75 18.92
CA ILE A 65 -0.69 -23.41 19.19
C ILE A 65 -0.48 -22.66 17.87
N LEU A 66 -0.05 -23.38 16.83
CA LEU A 66 0.15 -22.83 15.49
C LEU A 66 -1.16 -22.29 14.90
N ARG A 67 -2.30 -22.88 15.25
CA ARG A 67 -3.62 -22.42 14.82
C ARG A 67 -3.97 -21.05 15.43
N GLN A 68 -3.79 -20.88 16.74
CA GLN A 68 -4.03 -19.59 17.40
C GLN A 68 -3.10 -18.50 16.83
N PHE A 69 -1.82 -18.84 16.63
CA PHE A 69 -0.84 -17.92 16.06
C PHE A 69 -1.17 -17.57 14.60
N TYR A 70 -1.56 -18.55 13.78
CA TYR A 70 -1.98 -18.34 12.38
C TYR A 70 -3.18 -17.39 12.30
N ILE A 71 -4.19 -17.56 13.16
CA ILE A 71 -5.36 -16.68 13.19
C ILE A 71 -4.95 -15.25 13.57
N GLY A 72 -4.12 -15.09 14.61
CA GLY A 72 -3.62 -13.77 15.01
C GLY A 72 -2.75 -13.11 13.93
N TRP A 73 -1.84 -13.88 13.33
CA TRP A 73 -0.97 -13.43 12.26
C TRP A 73 -1.74 -13.03 11.01
N MET A 74 -2.76 -13.80 10.64
CA MET A 74 -3.60 -13.50 9.49
C MET A 74 -4.48 -12.27 9.72
N GLY A 75 -4.98 -12.08 10.95
CA GLY A 75 -5.64 -10.84 11.33
C GLY A 75 -4.70 -9.63 11.21
N PHE A 76 -3.45 -9.77 11.66
CA PHE A 76 -2.43 -8.73 11.50
C PHE A 76 -2.11 -8.45 10.02
N ALA A 77 -1.94 -9.50 9.21
CA ALA A 77 -1.71 -9.39 7.76
C ALA A 77 -2.87 -8.66 7.07
N PHE A 78 -4.10 -8.86 7.52
CA PHE A 78 -5.26 -8.14 6.99
C PHE A 78 -5.24 -6.65 7.33
N VAL A 79 -4.92 -6.30 8.58
CA VAL A 79 -4.78 -4.89 9.01
C VAL A 79 -3.67 -4.22 8.21
N LEU A 80 -2.52 -4.89 8.08
CA LEU A 80 -1.42 -4.46 7.22
C LEU A 80 -1.88 -4.29 5.77
N GLY A 81 -2.62 -5.23 5.21
CA GLY A 81 -3.16 -5.14 3.85
C GLY A 81 -4.01 -3.89 3.66
N THR A 82 -4.91 -3.61 4.62
CA THR A 82 -5.76 -2.41 4.58
C THR A 82 -4.95 -1.12 4.64
N ILE A 83 -3.91 -1.08 5.49
CA ILE A 83 -3.00 0.06 5.58
C ILE A 83 -2.21 0.19 4.27
N MET A 84 -1.66 -0.91 3.74
CA MET A 84 -0.88 -0.94 2.51
C MET A 84 -1.68 -0.45 1.31
N THR A 85 -2.94 -0.89 1.16
CA THR A 85 -3.81 -0.37 0.09
C THR A 85 -3.96 1.14 0.16
N ARG A 86 -4.18 1.69 1.37
CA ARG A 86 -4.27 3.15 1.56
C ARG A 86 -2.95 3.84 1.27
N VAL A 87 -1.83 3.32 1.79
CA VAL A 87 -0.50 3.87 1.56
C VAL A 87 -0.16 3.88 0.08
N ILE A 88 -0.35 2.77 -0.63
CA ILE A 88 -0.10 2.66 -2.08
C ILE A 88 -0.96 3.69 -2.82
N LEU A 89 -2.24 3.80 -2.49
CA LEU A 89 -3.14 4.77 -3.13
C LEU A 89 -2.71 6.22 -2.84
N THR A 90 -2.35 6.53 -1.60
CA THR A 90 -1.86 7.86 -1.20
C THR A 90 -0.55 8.19 -1.93
N VAL A 91 0.40 7.25 -1.98
CA VAL A 91 1.68 7.44 -2.66
C VAL A 91 1.46 7.63 -4.15
N LEU A 92 0.63 6.82 -4.80
CA LEU A 92 0.29 6.97 -6.21
C LEU A 92 -0.40 8.31 -6.48
N PHE A 93 -1.37 8.69 -5.65
CA PHE A 93 -2.09 9.95 -5.78
C PHE A 93 -1.13 11.13 -5.63
N PHE A 94 -0.33 11.17 -4.57
CA PHE A 94 0.64 12.24 -4.37
C PHE A 94 1.68 12.25 -5.47
N THR A 95 2.28 11.12 -5.83
CA THR A 95 3.33 11.08 -6.85
C THR A 95 2.77 11.47 -8.21
N GLY A 96 1.63 10.92 -8.61
CA GLY A 96 0.98 11.22 -9.89
C GLY A 96 0.44 12.64 -9.96
N MET A 97 -0.44 13.04 -9.04
CA MET A 97 -1.05 14.38 -9.03
C MET A 97 -0.01 15.47 -8.80
N THR A 98 0.94 15.28 -7.88
CA THR A 98 2.00 16.28 -7.64
C THR A 98 2.93 16.36 -8.83
N ALA A 99 3.29 15.24 -9.48
CA ALA A 99 4.10 15.30 -10.70
C ALA A 99 3.37 16.07 -11.81
N ILE A 100 2.08 15.81 -12.02
CA ILE A 100 1.27 16.53 -13.02
C ILE A 100 1.22 18.03 -12.68
N GLY A 101 0.89 18.39 -11.43
CA GLY A 101 0.84 19.79 -11.00
C GLY A 101 2.19 20.50 -11.10
N MET A 102 3.28 19.80 -10.79
CA MET A 102 4.64 20.33 -10.91
C MET A 102 5.03 20.54 -12.38
N ILE A 103 4.71 19.59 -13.27
CA ILE A 103 4.91 19.73 -14.71
C ILE A 103 4.10 20.91 -15.26
N MET A 104 2.84 21.06 -14.84
CA MET A 104 1.99 22.19 -15.25
C MET A 104 2.57 23.52 -14.76
N LYS A 105 3.05 23.59 -13.53
CA LYS A 105 3.69 24.80 -12.98
C LYS A 105 4.96 25.20 -13.75
N ILE A 106 5.74 24.22 -14.22
CA ILE A 106 6.94 24.48 -15.02
C ILE A 106 6.58 24.92 -16.45
N LYS A 107 5.61 24.24 -17.09
CA LYS A 107 5.24 24.52 -18.49
C LYS A 107 4.36 25.77 -18.65
N HIS A 108 3.48 26.03 -17.68
CA HIS A 108 2.51 27.12 -17.71
C HIS A 108 2.42 27.81 -16.34
N PRO A 109 3.43 28.61 -15.97
CA PRO A 109 3.51 29.27 -14.67
C PRO A 109 2.40 30.31 -14.43
N ASP A 110 1.63 30.68 -15.45
CA ASP A 110 0.54 31.66 -15.34
C ASP A 110 -0.67 31.22 -16.19
N MET A 111 -1.42 30.21 -15.71
CA MET A 111 -2.63 29.75 -16.42
C MET A 111 -3.86 30.61 -16.17
N LEU A 112 -3.87 31.35 -15.05
CA LEU A 112 -5.02 32.17 -14.65
C LEU A 112 -4.84 33.67 -14.94
N ASP A 113 -3.71 34.09 -15.53
CA ASP A 113 -3.28 35.50 -15.57
C ASP A 113 -3.43 36.12 -14.17
N GLU A 114 -2.87 35.44 -13.17
CA GLU A 114 -3.01 35.82 -11.75
C GLU A 114 -2.04 36.95 -11.39
N LYS A 115 -1.04 37.21 -12.24
CA LYS A 115 -0.09 38.30 -12.05
C LYS A 115 -0.79 39.65 -12.19
N TYR A 116 -0.63 40.47 -11.15
CA TYR A 116 -1.13 41.84 -11.13
C TYR A 116 -0.28 42.73 -12.03
N GLU A 117 -0.88 43.24 -13.11
CA GLU A 117 -0.25 44.19 -14.03
C GLU A 117 -0.73 45.63 -13.73
N PRO A 118 0.06 46.48 -13.06
CA PRO A 118 -0.36 47.82 -12.65
C PRO A 118 -0.50 48.81 -13.82
N GLU A 119 0.11 48.53 -14.98
CA GLU A 119 0.01 49.38 -16.18
C GLU A 119 -1.10 48.97 -17.14
N ALA A 120 -1.83 47.88 -16.83
CA ALA A 120 -2.92 47.40 -17.67
C ALA A 120 -4.11 48.37 -17.65
N LYS A 121 -4.51 48.88 -18.83
CA LYS A 121 -5.69 49.75 -18.98
C LYS A 121 -7.01 49.04 -18.63
N THR A 122 -7.05 47.72 -18.72
CA THR A 122 -8.22 46.89 -18.43
C THR A 122 -7.83 45.41 -18.36
N TYR A 123 -8.34 44.69 -17.35
CA TYR A 123 -8.18 43.23 -17.23
C TYR A 123 -9.23 42.44 -18.04
N TRP A 124 -10.12 43.13 -18.76
CA TRP A 124 -11.17 42.47 -19.55
C TRP A 124 -10.56 41.73 -20.76
N LYS A 125 -10.52 40.40 -20.70
CA LYS A 125 -10.22 39.56 -21.86
C LYS A 125 -11.40 39.57 -22.84
N ARG A 126 -11.20 40.14 -24.02
CA ARG A 126 -12.21 40.13 -25.09
C ARG A 126 -12.37 38.70 -25.60
N ARG A 127 -13.55 38.09 -25.36
CA ARG A 127 -13.88 36.77 -25.91
C ARG A 127 -14.10 36.89 -27.41
N GLU A 128 -13.52 35.96 -28.16
CA GLU A 128 -13.81 35.85 -29.59
C GLU A 128 -15.28 35.42 -29.78
N PRO A 129 -16.01 36.05 -30.71
CA PRO A 129 -17.38 35.66 -30.99
C PRO A 129 -17.43 34.23 -31.53
N HIS A 130 -18.22 33.36 -30.89
CA HIS A 130 -18.44 32.01 -31.40
C HIS A 130 -19.10 32.08 -32.78
N LYS A 131 -18.53 31.34 -33.74
CA LYS A 131 -19.02 31.30 -35.13
C LYS A 131 -20.46 30.79 -35.26
N ASP A 132 -20.94 30.02 -34.28
CA ASP A 132 -22.30 29.47 -34.23
C ASP A 132 -23.04 29.86 -32.94
N VAL A 133 -23.46 31.13 -32.86
CA VAL A 133 -24.17 31.67 -31.69
C VAL A 133 -25.46 30.90 -31.38
N LYS A 134 -26.20 30.48 -32.41
CA LYS A 134 -27.50 29.82 -32.27
C LYS A 134 -27.39 28.47 -31.56
N ARG A 135 -26.43 27.65 -31.99
CA ARG A 135 -26.17 26.32 -31.44
C ARG A 135 -25.62 26.38 -30.02
N HIS A 136 -24.86 27.43 -29.72
CA HIS A 136 -24.26 27.64 -28.40
C HIS A 136 -25.27 28.03 -27.34
N LEU A 137 -26.39 28.66 -27.71
CA LEU A 137 -27.50 29.00 -26.81
C LEU A 137 -28.41 27.80 -26.53
N GLU A 138 -28.56 26.89 -27.50
CA GLU A 138 -29.39 25.69 -27.37
C GLU A 138 -28.82 24.62 -26.41
N GLN A 139 -27.51 24.67 -26.11
CA GLN A 139 -26.80 23.68 -25.28
C GLN A 139 -26.44 24.18 -23.88
N GLN A 140 -27.04 25.30 -23.43
CA GLN A 140 -26.72 25.89 -22.13
C GLN A 140 -27.48 25.27 -20.94
N PHE A 141 -28.47 24.41 -21.18
CA PHE A 141 -29.28 23.75 -20.15
C PHE A 141 -29.25 22.23 -20.29
#